data_AF-A0A266N8G7-F1
#
_entry.id   AF-A0A266N8G7-F1
#
_cell.length_a   1.000
_cell.length_b   1.000
_cell.length_c   1.000
_cell.angle_alpha   90.00
_cell.angle_beta   90.00
_cell.angle_gamma   90.00
#
_symmetry.space_group_name_H-M   'P 1'
#
loop_
_entity.id
_entity.type
_entity.pdbx_description
1 polymer ?
#
loop_
_entity_poly.entity_id
_entity_poly.type
_entity_poly.pdbx_seq_one_letter_code
_entity_poly.pdbx_strand_id
1 'polypeptide(L)'
;MEWVDALGLAGRKTSKPRIEFGNHKEGWQHIDERHISGTHPGGAGDLFPKGTTKEQILKVCECLVKKGTRISDPNRQIQTFEKRLKVNGRKDRARGVFDSQDGNRTITVFPVRSE
;
A
#
# COMPACT_ATOMS: atom_id res chain seq x y z
N MET A 1 -12.63 5.23 37.75
CA MET A 1 -12.60 6.29 36.71
C MET A 1 -12.53 5.59 35.37
N GLU A 2 -13.68 5.36 34.74
CA GLU A 2 -13.73 4.84 33.38
C GLU A 2 -13.47 5.98 32.40
N TRP A 3 -12.47 5.81 31.54
CA TRP A 3 -12.20 6.74 30.47
C TRP A 3 -13.28 6.56 29.39
N VAL A 4 -14.27 7.46 29.38
CA VAL A 4 -15.29 7.52 28.33
C VAL A 4 -14.70 8.25 27.13
N ASP A 5 -14.48 7.51 26.05
CA ASP A 5 -14.13 8.08 24.74
C ASP A 5 -15.40 8.64 24.07
N ALA A 6 -15.83 9.80 24.55
CA ALA A 6 -17.05 10.47 24.11
C ALA A 6 -17.06 10.84 22.61
N LEU A 7 -15.91 10.78 21.94
CA LEU A 7 -15.76 11.13 20.53
C LEU A 7 -15.42 9.92 19.63
N GLY A 8 -15.28 8.72 20.20
CA GLY A 8 -14.88 7.52 19.44
C GLY A 8 -13.48 7.64 18.80
N LEU A 9 -12.60 8.48 19.34
CA LEU A 9 -11.25 8.74 18.82
C LEU A 9 -10.24 7.67 19.24
N ALA A 10 -10.59 6.85 20.23
CA ALA A 10 -9.83 5.68 20.65
C ALA A 10 -9.97 4.57 19.61
N GLY A 11 -9.10 4.65 18.61
CA GLY A 11 -8.72 3.50 17.80
C GLY A 11 -9.79 3.04 16.83
N ARG A 12 -10.03 3.82 15.76
CA ARG A 12 -10.55 3.25 14.51
C ARG A 12 -9.65 2.07 14.17
N LYS A 13 -10.14 0.84 14.36
CA LYS A 13 -9.42 -0.38 13.99
C LYS A 13 -9.28 -0.37 12.47
N THR A 14 -8.19 0.21 11.98
CA THR A 14 -7.92 0.22 10.55
C THR A 14 -7.74 -1.23 10.10
N SER A 15 -8.62 -1.71 9.23
CA SER A 15 -8.57 -3.07 8.70
C SER A 15 -7.19 -3.36 8.13
N LYS A 16 -6.64 -4.52 8.52
CA LYS A 16 -5.33 -4.97 8.04
C LYS A 16 -5.43 -5.16 6.51
N PRO A 17 -4.57 -4.52 5.72
CA PRO A 17 -4.62 -4.68 4.27
C PRO A 17 -4.28 -6.12 3.88
N ARG A 18 -4.90 -6.57 2.79
CA ARG A 18 -4.64 -7.87 2.15
C ARG A 18 -4.27 -7.67 0.68
N ILE A 19 -3.49 -8.59 0.15
CA ILE A 19 -3.09 -8.61 -1.26
C ILE A 19 -3.63 -9.91 -1.87
N GLU A 20 -4.67 -9.77 -2.67
CA GLU A 20 -5.22 -10.87 -3.47
C GLU A 20 -4.31 -11.17 -4.67
N PHE A 21 -4.50 -12.32 -5.33
CA PHE A 21 -3.68 -12.66 -6.50
C PHE A 21 -3.84 -11.62 -7.61
N GLY A 22 -5.08 -11.21 -7.89
CA GLY A 22 -5.38 -10.12 -8.81
C GLY A 22 -5.24 -10.47 -10.28
N ASN A 23 -4.92 -9.47 -11.10
CA ASN A 23 -4.71 -9.56 -12.55
C ASN A 23 -3.67 -8.50 -12.99
N HIS A 24 -3.51 -8.26 -14.29
CA HIS A 24 -2.59 -7.23 -14.81
C HIS A 24 -2.89 -5.79 -14.39
N LYS A 25 -4.06 -5.50 -13.81
CA LYS A 25 -4.48 -4.14 -13.41
C LYS A 25 -4.44 -3.90 -11.90
N GLU A 26 -4.61 -4.94 -11.09
CA GLU A 26 -4.65 -4.82 -9.62
C GLU A 26 -4.19 -6.10 -8.92
N GLY A 27 -3.83 -5.99 -7.64
CA GLY A 27 -3.43 -7.10 -6.79
C GLY A 27 -1.97 -7.53 -6.97
N TRP A 28 -1.64 -8.74 -6.52
CA TRP A 28 -0.26 -9.23 -6.49
C TRP A 28 0.37 -9.34 -7.88
N GLN A 29 -0.37 -9.88 -8.86
CA GLN A 29 0.13 -10.05 -10.22
C GLN A 29 0.56 -8.70 -10.82
N HIS A 30 -0.29 -7.69 -10.74
CA HIS A 30 0.05 -6.33 -11.19
C HIS A 30 1.28 -5.77 -10.47
N ILE A 31 1.36 -5.89 -9.15
CA ILE A 31 2.49 -5.37 -8.36
C ILE A 31 3.79 -6.06 -8.76
N ASP A 32 3.79 -7.40 -8.89
CA ASP A 32 4.97 -8.14 -9.29
C ASP A 32 5.42 -7.70 -10.69
N GLU A 33 4.55 -7.85 -11.67
CA GLU A 33 4.87 -7.61 -13.07
C GLU A 33 5.28 -6.15 -13.33
N ARG A 34 4.66 -5.18 -12.67
CA ARG A 34 4.88 -3.76 -12.97
C ARG A 34 5.89 -3.08 -12.06
N HIS A 35 6.04 -3.57 -10.82
CA HIS A 35 6.80 -2.88 -9.77
C HIS A 35 7.85 -3.75 -9.07
N ILE A 36 8.02 -5.02 -9.43
CA ILE A 36 9.09 -5.89 -8.90
C ILE A 36 9.92 -6.52 -10.02
N SER A 37 9.30 -7.38 -10.83
CA SER A 37 9.95 -8.12 -11.90
C SER A 37 10.05 -7.31 -13.20
N GLY A 38 9.14 -6.34 -13.41
CA GLY A 38 9.15 -5.47 -14.59
C GLY A 38 8.73 -6.17 -15.88
N THR A 39 8.03 -7.30 -15.78
CA THR A 39 7.60 -8.16 -16.89
C THR A 39 6.23 -7.80 -17.46
N HIS A 40 5.57 -6.74 -16.96
CA HIS A 40 4.24 -6.35 -17.41
C HIS A 40 4.22 -6.02 -18.92
N PRO A 41 3.19 -6.46 -19.70
CA PRO A 41 3.13 -6.22 -21.15
C PRO A 41 3.20 -4.75 -21.56
N GLY A 42 2.61 -3.87 -20.75
CA GLY A 42 2.69 -2.41 -20.91
C GLY A 42 3.97 -1.78 -20.33
N GLY A 43 5.07 -2.52 -20.22
CA GLY A 43 6.35 -2.07 -19.70
C GLY A 43 6.46 -2.02 -18.17
N ALA A 44 7.70 -1.92 -17.69
CA ALA A 44 8.02 -1.72 -16.28
C ALA A 44 7.56 -0.33 -15.82
N GLY A 45 7.01 -0.26 -14.60
CA GLY A 45 6.78 0.99 -13.89
C GLY A 45 7.95 1.33 -12.97
N ASP A 46 7.67 2.05 -11.89
CA ASP A 46 8.64 2.24 -10.82
C ASP A 46 8.92 0.92 -10.12
N LEU A 47 10.18 0.47 -10.19
CA LEU A 47 10.59 -0.80 -9.61
C LEU A 47 11.08 -0.64 -8.17
N PHE A 48 10.61 -1.54 -7.31
CA PHE A 48 11.25 -1.86 -6.03
C PHE A 48 12.63 -2.49 -6.27
N PRO A 49 13.48 -2.57 -5.23
CA PRO A 49 14.75 -3.28 -5.34
C PRO A 49 14.53 -4.72 -5.81
N LYS A 50 15.40 -5.19 -6.71
CA LYS A 50 15.33 -6.57 -7.22
C LYS A 50 15.30 -7.59 -6.08
N GLY A 51 14.43 -8.59 -6.20
CA GLY A 51 14.23 -9.62 -5.17
C GLY A 51 13.29 -9.22 -4.03
N THR A 52 12.57 -8.09 -4.15
CA THR A 52 11.49 -7.76 -3.20
C THR A 52 10.42 -8.85 -3.21
N THR A 53 10.03 -9.32 -2.03
CA THR A 53 9.07 -10.44 -1.87
C THR A 53 7.66 -9.96 -1.54
N LYS A 54 6.67 -10.86 -1.70
CA LYS A 54 5.28 -10.59 -1.33
C LYS A 54 5.11 -10.22 0.13
N GLU A 55 5.84 -10.88 1.03
CA GLU A 55 5.80 -10.62 2.47
C GLU A 55 6.33 -9.23 2.81
N GLN A 56 7.38 -8.79 2.09
CA GLN A 56 7.90 -7.44 2.24
C GLN A 56 6.87 -6.41 1.75
N ILE A 57 6.23 -6.63 0.60
CA ILE A 57 5.15 -5.74 0.12
C ILE A 57 3.97 -5.72 1.07
N LEU A 58 3.58 -6.85 1.66
CA LEU A 58 2.50 -6.87 2.65
C LEU A 58 2.85 -6.02 3.88
N LYS A 59 4.10 -6.11 4.38
CA LYS A 59 4.58 -5.24 5.46
C LYS A 59 4.57 -3.76 5.07
N VAL A 60 4.90 -3.44 3.82
CA VAL A 60 4.79 -2.08 3.27
C VAL A 60 3.32 -1.61 3.31
N CYS A 61 2.39 -2.42 2.81
CA CYS A 61 0.95 -2.13 2.83
C CYS A 61 0.45 -1.85 4.24
N GLU A 62 0.78 -2.73 5.20
CA GLU A 62 0.42 -2.55 6.60
C GLU A 62 0.97 -1.24 7.18
N CYS A 63 2.21 -0.89 6.83
CA CYS A 63 2.84 0.34 7.29
C CYS A 63 2.19 1.58 6.68
N LEU A 64 1.81 1.54 5.39
CA LEU A 64 1.13 2.62 4.69
C LEU A 64 -0.27 2.87 5.28
N VAL A 65 -1.06 1.82 5.47
CA VAL A 65 -2.42 1.94 6.02
C VAL A 65 -2.42 2.41 7.48
N LYS A 66 -1.45 1.97 8.29
CA LYS A 66 -1.36 2.34 9.72
C LYS A 66 -0.68 3.67 9.99
N LYS A 67 0.37 4.00 9.23
CA LYS A 67 1.31 5.09 9.55
C LYS A 67 1.63 5.98 8.33
N GLY A 68 1.04 5.73 7.17
CA GLY A 68 1.23 6.54 5.98
C GLY A 68 0.42 7.82 6.05
N THR A 69 0.89 8.83 5.32
CA THR A 69 0.14 10.05 5.06
C THR A 69 -0.88 9.74 3.97
N ARG A 70 -2.17 9.94 4.26
CA ARG A 70 -3.22 9.88 3.24
C ARG A 70 -3.08 11.07 2.30
N ILE A 71 -3.01 10.81 1.00
CA ILE A 71 -2.91 11.86 -0.03
C ILE A 71 -4.20 12.02 -0.84
N SER A 72 -5.11 11.05 -0.73
CA SER A 72 -6.46 11.12 -1.31
C SER A 72 -7.44 11.83 -0.39
N ASP A 73 -8.54 12.31 -0.98
CA ASP A 73 -9.71 12.76 -0.23
C ASP A 73 -10.23 11.63 0.69
N PRO A 74 -10.43 11.89 2.01
CA PRO A 74 -10.88 10.90 2.97
C PRO A 74 -12.28 10.32 2.70
N ASN A 75 -13.10 10.97 1.88
CA ASN A 75 -14.46 10.55 1.53
C ASN A 75 -14.50 9.59 0.33
N ARG A 76 -13.39 9.41 -0.38
CA ARG A 76 -13.31 8.47 -1.51
C ARG A 76 -13.24 7.02 -1.03
N GLN A 77 -13.81 6.09 -1.79
CA GLN A 77 -13.60 4.66 -1.52
C GLN A 77 -12.14 4.27 -1.71
N ILE A 78 -11.55 4.70 -2.84
CA ILE A 78 -10.16 4.43 -3.15
C ILE A 78 -9.27 5.42 -2.40
N GLN A 79 -8.49 4.87 -1.47
CA GLN A 79 -7.60 5.61 -0.60
C GLN A 79 -6.15 5.39 -1.00
N THR A 80 -5.40 6.47 -1.09
CA THR A 80 -3.98 6.45 -1.41
C THR A 80 -3.18 6.96 -0.23
N PHE A 81 -2.15 6.20 0.15
CA PHE A 81 -1.24 6.54 1.24
C PHE A 81 0.20 6.55 0.77
N GLU A 82 1.00 7.39 1.40
CA GLU A 82 2.44 7.45 1.19
C GLU A 82 3.22 7.37 2.48
N LYS A 83 4.41 6.78 2.40
CA LYS A 83 5.39 6.86 3.48
C LYS A 83 6.79 6.63 2.96
N ARG A 84 7.78 7.27 3.58
CA ARG A 84 9.19 6.87 3.43
C ARG A 84 9.48 5.70 4.36
N LEU A 85 9.92 4.57 3.80
CA LEU A 85 10.34 3.40 4.56
C LEU A 85 11.43 2.60 3.82
N LYS A 86 12.04 1.64 4.53
CA LYS A 86 13.01 0.73 3.95
C LYS A 86 12.29 -0.47 3.34
N VAL A 87 12.47 -0.70 2.05
CA VAL A 87 11.98 -1.87 1.32
C VAL A 87 13.20 -2.60 0.77
N ASN A 88 13.35 -3.88 1.12
CA ASN A 88 14.45 -4.73 0.65
C ASN A 88 15.84 -4.04 0.66
N GLY A 89 16.26 -3.52 1.81
CA GLY A 89 17.57 -2.87 1.94
C GLY A 89 17.63 -1.39 1.54
N ARG A 90 16.70 -0.90 0.70
CA ARG A 90 16.71 0.46 0.16
C ARG A 90 15.65 1.34 0.82
N LYS A 91 15.99 2.60 1.13
CA LYS A 91 15.04 3.59 1.63
C LYS A 91 14.37 4.27 0.46
N ASP A 92 13.07 4.04 0.29
CA ASP A 92 12.25 4.67 -0.76
C ASP A 92 11.00 5.29 -0.14
N ARG A 93 10.38 6.23 -0.86
CA ARG A 93 9.00 6.60 -0.61
C ARG A 93 8.14 5.56 -1.31
N ALA A 94 7.25 4.89 -0.60
CA ALA A 94 6.26 4.00 -1.20
C ALA A 94 4.90 4.69 -1.23
N ARG A 95 4.16 4.50 -2.32
CA ARG A 95 2.75 4.87 -2.46
C ARG A 95 1.95 3.59 -2.62
N GLY A 96 0.83 3.51 -1.91
CA GLY A 96 -0.10 2.40 -2.01
C GLY A 96 -1.52 2.88 -2.19
N VAL A 97 -2.26 2.16 -3.02
CA VAL A 97 -3.66 2.42 -3.35
C VAL A 97 -4.49 1.25 -2.84
N PHE A 98 -5.53 1.56 -2.06
CA PHE A 98 -6.34 0.57 -1.36
C PHE A 98 -7.82 0.88 -1.55
N ASP A 99 -8.63 -0.17 -1.64
CA ASP A 99 -10.07 -0.06 -1.50
C ASP A 99 -10.45 -0.08 -0.01
N SER A 100 -10.81 1.10 0.53
CA SER A 100 -11.11 1.23 1.96
C SER A 100 -12.49 0.68 2.35
N GLN A 101 -13.41 0.54 1.40
CA GLN A 101 -14.72 -0.10 1.66
C GLN A 101 -14.60 -1.62 1.63
N ASP A 102 -13.65 -2.15 0.85
CA ASP A 102 -13.30 -3.57 0.83
C ASP A 102 -12.13 -3.89 1.80
N GLY A 103 -12.23 -3.41 3.05
CA GLY A 103 -11.31 -3.79 4.12
C GLY A 103 -9.83 -3.49 3.85
N ASN A 104 -9.53 -2.43 3.09
CA ASN A 104 -8.18 -2.10 2.58
C ASN A 104 -7.59 -3.18 1.67
N ARG A 105 -8.39 -3.75 0.75
CA ARG A 105 -7.87 -4.56 -0.35
C ARG A 105 -6.82 -3.75 -1.12
N THR A 106 -5.64 -4.32 -1.29
CA THR A 106 -4.54 -3.65 -1.98
C THR A 106 -4.78 -3.70 -3.48
N ILE A 107 -4.92 -2.54 -4.11
CA ILE A 107 -5.04 -2.41 -5.57
C ILE A 107 -3.65 -2.40 -6.19
N THR A 108 -2.77 -1.53 -5.72
CA THR A 108 -1.36 -1.48 -6.16
C THR A 108 -0.47 -0.81 -5.12
N VAL A 109 0.83 -1.12 -5.16
CA VAL A 109 1.88 -0.48 -4.35
C VAL A 109 3.14 -0.36 -5.19
N PHE A 110 3.78 0.81 -5.15
CA PHE A 110 4.99 1.11 -5.92
C PHE A 110 5.88 2.12 -5.20
N PRO A 111 7.20 2.13 -5.48
CA PRO A 111 8.06 3.20 -5.02
C PRO A 111 7.77 4.48 -5.82
N VAL A 112 7.79 5.62 -5.14
CA VAL A 112 7.74 6.95 -5.75
C VAL A 112 9.15 7.51 -5.70
N ARG A 113 9.78 7.64 -6.86
CA ARG A 113 11.02 8.39 -7.03
C ARG A 113 10.58 9.74 -7.57
N SER A 114 10.70 10.79 -6.76
CA SER A 114 10.49 12.15 -7.27
C SER A 114 11.45 12.41 -8.43
N GLU A 115 10.97 13.05 -9.49
CA GLU A 115 11.80 13.87 -10.38
C GLU A 115 12.49 14.99 -9.59
#